data_AF-A2FMS9-F1
#
_entry.id   AF-A2FMS9-F1
#
_cell.length_a   1.000
_cell.length_b   1.000
_cell.length_c   1.000
_cell.angle_alpha   90.00
_cell.angle_beta   90.00
_cell.angle_gamma   90.00
#
_symmetry.space_group_name_H-M   'P 1'
#
loop_
_entity.id
_entity.type
_entity.pdbx_description
1 polymer ?
#
loop_
_entity_poly.entity_id
_entity_poly.type
_entity_poly.pdbx_seq_one_letter_code
_entity_poly.pdbx_strand_id
1 'polypeptide(L)'
;MHIYPPASSRVFFSLLEGVRHIEDSAFISCAHLESIMLPENSLTSIGVSAFQGCTSLKQITIPSSIQSIGSNAFLDCPQLKCGVLIQGTSKKAIVKLLKSSGLQIDSLNFCEGYSCKNDYHSIVRVSFSYITVFILM
;
A
#
# COMPACT_ATOMS: atom_id res chain seq x y z
N MET A 1 5.77 16.78 12.70
CA MET A 1 6.43 16.19 11.53
C MET A 1 7.15 14.93 11.99
N HIS A 2 6.56 13.75 11.81
CA HIS A 2 7.19 12.47 12.18
C HIS A 2 7.84 11.89 10.93
N ILE A 3 9.11 12.22 10.71
CA ILE A 3 9.91 11.56 9.68
C ILE A 3 10.22 10.17 10.22
N TYR A 4 9.70 9.14 9.58
CA TYR A 4 10.04 7.79 9.95
C TYR A 4 11.50 7.55 9.54
N PRO A 5 12.38 7.05 10.43
CA PRO A 5 13.78 6.97 10.12
C PRO A 5 14.02 5.99 8.96
N PRO A 6 14.70 6.41 7.87
CA PRO A 6 14.99 5.56 6.70
C PRO A 6 15.77 4.28 7.05
N ALA A 7 16.44 4.26 8.20
CA ALA A 7 17.20 3.13 8.73
C ALA A 7 16.44 2.28 9.77
N SER A 8 15.11 2.42 9.87
CA SER A 8 14.32 1.57 10.77
C SER A 8 14.45 0.10 10.37
N SER A 9 14.84 -0.76 11.31
CA SER A 9 14.88 -2.22 11.11
C SER A 9 13.50 -2.86 11.08
N ARG A 10 12.42 -2.05 11.20
CA ARG A 10 11.06 -2.56 11.24
C ARG A 10 10.58 -2.98 9.86
N VAL A 11 10.16 -4.22 9.81
CA VAL A 11 9.64 -4.90 8.61
C VAL A 11 8.15 -4.61 8.39
N PHE A 12 7.41 -4.39 9.47
CA PHE A 12 5.97 -4.14 9.47
C PHE A 12 5.63 -2.84 10.20
N PHE A 13 4.70 -2.06 9.64
CA PHE A 13 4.21 -0.82 10.25
C PHE A 13 2.70 -0.71 10.15
N SER A 14 2.04 -0.30 11.24
CA SER A 14 0.61 0.00 11.27
C SER A 14 0.39 1.44 11.73
N LEU A 15 -0.35 2.20 10.94
CA LEU A 15 -0.77 3.56 11.30
C LEU A 15 -2.06 3.47 12.13
N LEU A 16 -2.11 4.22 13.24
CA LEU A 16 -3.28 4.29 14.12
C LEU A 16 -4.48 4.93 13.39
N GLU A 17 -5.69 4.57 13.82
CA GLU A 17 -6.91 5.24 13.39
C GLU A 17 -6.84 6.74 13.71
N GLY A 18 -7.22 7.58 12.75
CA GLY A 18 -7.17 9.04 12.88
C GLY A 18 -6.03 9.72 12.14
N VAL A 19 -5.06 8.96 11.59
CA VAL A 19 -4.10 9.52 10.63
C VAL A 19 -4.84 9.90 9.35
N ARG A 20 -4.81 11.20 9.02
CA ARG A 20 -5.51 11.78 7.87
C ARG A 20 -4.61 11.97 6.66
N HIS A 21 -3.33 12.19 6.88
CA HIS A 21 -2.36 12.54 5.86
C HIS A 21 -1.06 11.80 6.15
N ILE A 22 -0.47 11.20 5.11
CA ILE A 22 0.95 10.83 5.12
C ILE A 22 1.68 11.98 4.45
N GLU A 23 2.59 12.60 5.19
CA GLU A 23 3.36 13.75 4.71
C GLU A 23 4.35 13.36 3.61
N ASP A 24 4.85 14.38 2.92
CA ASP A 24 5.90 14.22 1.92
C ASP A 24 7.13 13.52 2.52
N SER A 25 7.67 12.54 1.80
CA SER A 25 8.85 11.76 2.19
C SER A 25 8.75 11.06 3.56
N ALA A 26 7.55 10.82 4.11
CA ALA A 26 7.37 10.27 5.46
C ALA A 26 8.09 8.92 5.69
N PHE A 27 8.16 8.06 4.67
CA PHE A 27 8.83 6.75 4.67
C PHE A 27 9.90 6.66 3.57
N ILE A 28 10.50 7.79 3.18
CA ILE A 28 11.55 7.79 2.15
C ILE A 28 12.69 6.86 2.55
N SER A 29 13.18 6.06 1.58
CA SER A 29 14.28 5.12 1.70
C SER A 29 14.16 4.09 2.83
N CYS A 30 12.93 3.73 3.24
CA CYS A 30 12.72 2.64 4.21
C CYS A 30 12.98 1.28 3.57
N ALA A 31 14.26 0.94 3.43
CA ALA A 31 14.73 -0.22 2.67
C ALA A 31 14.28 -1.58 3.25
N HIS A 32 13.93 -1.65 4.54
CA HIS A 32 13.50 -2.87 5.23
C HIS A 32 11.99 -3.02 5.37
N LEU A 33 11.21 -1.98 5.00
CA LEU A 33 9.76 -2.01 5.14
C LEU A 33 9.18 -2.98 4.10
N GLU A 34 8.59 -4.09 4.53
CA GLU A 34 7.98 -5.08 3.64
C GLU A 34 6.48 -4.87 3.45
N SER A 35 5.79 -4.40 4.48
CA SER A 35 4.34 -4.20 4.48
C SER A 35 3.95 -3.06 5.41
N ILE A 36 2.98 -2.25 4.98
CA ILE A 36 2.39 -1.18 5.78
C ILE A 36 0.85 -1.27 5.76
N MET A 37 0.26 -1.20 6.95
CA MET A 37 -1.18 -1.08 7.13
C MET A 37 -1.55 0.40 7.24
N LEU A 38 -2.28 0.87 6.23
CA LEU A 38 -2.83 2.23 6.19
C LEU A 38 -4.18 2.27 6.91
N PRO A 39 -4.57 3.41 7.52
CA PRO A 39 -5.88 3.57 8.15
C PRO A 39 -6.98 3.49 7.09
N GLU A 40 -7.93 2.57 7.27
CA GLU A 40 -8.94 2.25 6.24
C GLU A 40 -9.93 3.41 5.97
N ASN A 41 -10.26 4.19 7.01
CA ASN A 41 -11.37 5.13 6.96
C ASN A 41 -10.96 6.60 7.10
N SER A 42 -9.76 6.89 7.61
CA SER A 42 -9.34 8.27 7.90
C SER A 42 -8.33 8.83 6.93
N LEU A 43 -7.59 7.99 6.20
CA LEU A 43 -6.49 8.45 5.36
C LEU A 43 -7.01 9.06 4.05
N THR A 44 -6.76 10.35 3.88
CA THR A 44 -7.25 11.13 2.73
C THR A 44 -6.16 11.42 1.71
N SER A 45 -4.88 11.49 2.11
CA SER A 45 -3.78 11.80 1.20
C SER A 45 -2.48 11.09 1.53
N ILE A 46 -1.73 10.76 0.48
CA ILE A 46 -0.33 10.31 0.54
C ILE A 46 0.53 11.39 -0.13
N GLY A 47 1.56 11.87 0.55
CA GLY A 47 2.45 12.93 0.09
C GLY A 47 3.37 12.53 -1.08
N VAL A 48 4.07 13.53 -1.60
CA VAL A 48 5.09 13.38 -2.65
C VAL A 48 6.24 12.53 -2.11
N SER A 49 6.68 11.56 -2.91
CA SER A 49 7.79 10.65 -2.55
C SER A 49 7.63 9.93 -1.20
N ALA A 50 6.40 9.80 -0.68
CA ALA A 50 6.15 9.30 0.67
C ALA A 50 6.78 7.92 0.96
N PHE A 51 6.86 7.02 -0.02
CA PHE A 51 7.49 5.71 0.05
C PHE A 51 8.62 5.55 -0.99
N GLN A 52 9.20 6.64 -1.46
CA GLN A 52 10.26 6.56 -2.47
C GLN A 52 11.44 5.75 -1.94
N GLY A 53 11.94 4.77 -2.70
CA GLY A 53 13.10 3.96 -2.34
C GLY A 53 12.84 2.90 -1.27
N CYS A 54 11.58 2.54 -1.01
CA CYS A 54 11.23 1.39 -0.17
C CYS A 54 11.50 0.07 -0.91
N THR A 55 12.76 -0.36 -0.93
CA THR A 55 13.21 -1.48 -1.77
C THR A 55 12.62 -2.83 -1.41
N SER A 56 12.24 -3.04 -0.15
CA SER A 56 11.65 -4.31 0.32
C SER A 56 10.12 -4.31 0.34
N LEU A 57 9.47 -3.19 0.01
CA LEU A 57 8.01 -3.07 0.11
C LEU A 57 7.34 -3.98 -0.93
N LYS A 58 6.73 -5.06 -0.44
CA LYS A 58 6.11 -6.10 -1.29
C LYS A 58 4.65 -5.81 -1.54
N GLN A 59 3.94 -5.29 -0.54
CA GLN A 59 2.50 -5.04 -0.61
C GLN A 59 2.08 -3.78 0.13
N ILE A 60 1.02 -3.15 -0.38
CA ILE A 60 0.37 -2.02 0.27
C ILE A 60 -1.13 -2.06 -0.01
N THR A 61 -1.93 -1.84 1.03
CA THR A 61 -3.38 -1.70 0.90
C THR A 61 -3.75 -0.21 0.88
N ILE A 62 -4.30 0.25 -0.23
CA ILE A 62 -4.77 1.62 -0.43
C ILE A 62 -6.26 1.70 -0.04
N PRO A 63 -6.61 2.54 0.96
CA PRO A 63 -7.97 2.68 1.40
C PRO A 63 -8.85 3.43 0.39
N SER A 64 -10.15 3.16 0.47
CA SER A 64 -11.20 3.84 -0.31
C SER A 64 -11.25 5.35 -0.08
N SER A 65 -10.86 5.79 1.12
CA SER A 65 -10.88 7.20 1.53
C SER A 65 -9.81 8.06 0.86
N ILE A 66 -8.87 7.45 0.10
CA ILE A 66 -7.79 8.20 -0.54
C ILE A 66 -8.35 9.13 -1.63
N GLN A 67 -8.02 10.41 -1.52
CA GLN A 67 -8.42 11.45 -2.46
C GLN A 67 -7.24 11.89 -3.33
N SER A 68 -6.03 11.84 -2.79
CA SER A 68 -4.81 12.24 -3.49
C SER A 68 -3.61 11.36 -3.15
N ILE A 69 -2.78 11.10 -4.16
CA ILE A 69 -1.47 10.47 -4.02
C ILE A 69 -0.46 11.37 -4.72
N GLY A 70 0.56 11.77 -3.99
CA GLY A 70 1.62 12.64 -4.46
C GLY A 70 2.41 12.02 -5.61
N SER A 71 3.06 12.88 -6.38
CA SER A 71 3.97 12.45 -7.44
C SER A 71 5.06 11.55 -6.87
N ASN A 72 5.42 10.50 -7.60
CA ASN A 72 6.53 9.61 -7.24
C ASN A 72 6.43 8.97 -5.85
N ALA A 73 5.24 8.91 -5.25
CA ALA A 73 5.05 8.36 -3.91
C ALA A 73 5.61 6.94 -3.74
N PHE A 74 5.70 6.14 -4.81
CA PHE A 74 6.29 4.78 -4.79
C PHE A 74 7.43 4.61 -5.81
N LEU A 75 8.11 5.69 -6.14
CA LEU A 75 9.28 5.62 -7.02
C LEU A 75 10.37 4.75 -6.37
N ASP A 76 11.13 3.98 -7.17
CA ASP A 76 12.20 3.10 -6.69
C ASP A 76 11.74 2.01 -5.69
N CYS A 77 10.52 1.49 -5.84
CA CYS A 77 9.99 0.34 -5.09
C CYS A 77 9.97 -0.95 -5.97
N PRO A 78 11.12 -1.60 -6.23
CA PRO A 78 11.24 -2.73 -7.15
C PRO A 78 10.50 -4.00 -6.72
N GLN A 79 10.15 -4.16 -5.44
CA GLN A 79 9.37 -5.29 -4.93
C GLN A 79 7.85 -5.04 -5.01
N LEU A 80 7.42 -3.79 -5.19
CA LEU A 80 6.01 -3.41 -5.27
C LEU A 80 5.48 -3.55 -6.71
N LYS A 81 5.82 -4.66 -7.37
CA LYS A 81 5.49 -4.95 -8.77
C LYS A 81 4.08 -5.46 -9.02
N CYS A 82 3.39 -5.96 -8.00
CA CYS A 82 2.05 -6.58 -8.11
C CYS A 82 1.36 -6.71 -6.72
N GLY A 83 1.73 -5.86 -5.77
CA GLY A 83 1.27 -5.94 -4.37
C GLY A 83 0.33 -4.81 -3.96
N VAL A 84 -0.20 -4.03 -4.90
CA VAL A 84 -1.06 -2.89 -4.59
C VAL A 84 -2.52 -3.35 -4.54
N LEU A 85 -3.09 -3.38 -3.34
CA LEU A 85 -4.48 -3.76 -3.10
C LEU A 85 -5.35 -2.50 -2.94
N ILE A 86 -6.50 -2.45 -3.59
CA ILE A 86 -7.44 -1.31 -3.53
C ILE A 86 -8.73 -1.75 -2.84
N GLN A 87 -9.11 -1.09 -1.75
CA GLN A 87 -10.34 -1.40 -1.02
C GLN A 87 -11.57 -0.64 -1.55
N GLY A 88 -12.69 -1.36 -1.68
CA GLY A 88 -14.08 -0.86 -1.60
C GLY A 88 -14.59 0.24 -2.54
N THR A 89 -13.76 0.91 -3.34
CA THR A 89 -14.12 2.10 -4.13
C THR A 89 -14.04 1.87 -5.64
N SER A 90 -14.51 2.87 -6.40
CA SER A 90 -14.29 3.00 -7.84
C SER A 90 -12.79 2.83 -8.18
N LYS A 91 -12.41 1.59 -8.52
CA LYS A 91 -11.05 1.21 -8.91
C LYS A 91 -10.48 2.18 -9.94
N LYS A 92 -11.31 2.69 -10.86
CA LYS A 92 -10.91 3.64 -11.90
C LYS A 92 -10.35 4.97 -11.36
N ALA A 93 -10.95 5.50 -10.29
CA ALA A 93 -10.49 6.75 -9.67
C ALA A 93 -9.14 6.56 -8.99
N ILE A 94 -9.02 5.51 -8.17
CA ILE A 94 -7.78 5.19 -7.45
C ILE A 94 -6.66 4.81 -8.42
N VAL A 95 -6.96 4.05 -9.48
CA VAL A 95 -6.00 3.75 -10.55
C VAL A 95 -5.47 5.02 -11.22
N LYS A 96 -6.31 6.05 -11.41
CA LYS A 96 -5.85 7.34 -11.94
C LYS A 96 -4.86 8.03 -10.99
N LEU A 97 -5.11 7.97 -9.67
CA LEU A 97 -4.21 8.52 -8.66
C LEU A 97 -2.89 7.71 -8.56
N LEU A 98 -2.94 6.40 -8.78
CA LEU A 98 -1.74 5.56 -8.76
C LEU A 98 -0.86 5.80 -9.98
N LYS A 99 -1.43 6.16 -11.14
CA LYS A 99 -0.63 6.53 -12.32
C LYS A 99 0.30 7.73 -12.07
N SER A 100 -0.11 8.70 -11.23
CA SER A 100 0.76 9.82 -10.85
C SER A 100 1.80 9.45 -9.77
N SER A 101 1.62 8.33 -9.09
CA SER A 101 2.46 7.92 -7.96
C SER A 101 3.80 7.27 -8.34
N GLY A 102 4.07 7.10 -9.63
CA GLY A 102 5.30 6.46 -10.12
C GLY A 102 5.28 4.94 -10.16
N LEU A 103 4.12 4.31 -9.88
CA LEU A 103 3.93 2.87 -10.01
C LEU A 103 3.74 2.44 -11.47
N GLN A 104 4.22 1.23 -11.77
CA GLN A 104 3.88 0.57 -13.03
C GLN A 104 2.43 0.09 -12.98
N ILE A 105 1.75 0.08 -14.13
CA ILE A 105 0.35 -0.36 -14.18
C ILE A 105 0.20 -1.83 -13.77
N ASP A 106 1.25 -2.62 -13.96
CA ASP A 106 1.34 -4.02 -13.59
C ASP A 106 1.37 -4.23 -12.07
N SER A 107 1.69 -3.18 -11.29
CA SER A 107 1.61 -3.17 -9.82
C SER A 107 0.23 -3.40 -9.24
N LEU A 108 -0.81 -3.28 -10.08
CA LEU A 108 -2.21 -3.56 -9.77
C LEU A 108 -2.60 -5.02 -9.97
N ASN A 109 -1.78 -5.82 -10.67
CA ASN A 109 -2.00 -7.25 -10.81
C ASN A 109 -1.68 -7.93 -9.47
N PHE A 110 -2.26 -9.09 -9.21
CA PHE A 110 -1.92 -9.88 -8.02
C PHE A 110 -0.62 -10.63 -8.27
N CYS A 111 0.37 -10.51 -7.37
CA CYS A 111 1.57 -11.34 -7.46
C CYS A 111 1.22 -12.82 -7.22
N GLU A 112 1.35 -13.67 -8.23
CA GLU A 112 1.40 -15.12 -8.02
C GLU A 112 2.60 -15.45 -7.13
N GLY A 113 2.36 -16.02 -5.95
CA GLY A 113 3.40 -16.39 -4.99
C GLY A 113 3.12 -16.05 -3.53
N TYR A 114 2.15 -15.17 -3.24
CA TYR A 114 1.67 -14.89 -1.86
C TYR A 114 0.25 -15.43 -1.62
N SER A 115 -0.11 -16.51 -2.31
CA SER A 115 -1.41 -17.18 -2.13
C SER A 115 -1.24 -18.46 -1.32
N CYS A 116 -1.79 -18.50 -0.10
CA CYS A 116 -2.21 -19.77 0.51
C CYS A 116 -3.57 -20.24 -0.03
N LYS A 117 -3.90 -19.92 -1.28
CA LYS A 117 -5.12 -20.39 -1.94
C LYS A 117 -4.78 -20.96 -3.31
N ASN A 118 -4.82 -22.29 -3.30
CA ASN A 118 -4.85 -23.15 -4.46
C ASN A 118 -5.83 -22.61 -5.52
N ASP A 119 -5.41 -22.71 -6.77
CA ASP A 119 -6.20 -22.40 -7.96
C ASP A 119 -7.62 -22.94 -7.88
N TYR A 120 -8.60 -22.09 -8.16
CA TYR A 120 -9.71 -22.46 -9.05
C TYR A 120 -10.40 -21.17 -9.53
N HIS A 121 -10.03 -20.79 -10.75
CA HIS A 121 -10.89 -20.26 -11.80
C HIS A 121 -12.06 -19.33 -11.38
N SER A 122 -12.00 -18.09 -11.88
CA SER A 122 -13.14 -17.21 -12.14
C SER A 122 -13.96 -16.69 -10.95
N ILE A 123 -13.90 -15.35 -10.79
CA ILE A 123 -14.96 -14.52 -10.18
C ILE A 123 -15.27 -14.89 -8.72
N VAL A 124 -14.40 -14.51 -7.77
CA VAL A 124 -14.74 -14.66 -6.34
C VAL A 124 -14.52 -13.35 -5.60
N ARG A 125 -15.64 -12.79 -5.10
CA ARG A 125 -15.68 -11.78 -4.05
C ARG A 125 -14.85 -12.30 -2.87
N VAL A 126 -13.70 -11.69 -2.60
CA VAL A 126 -12.98 -11.98 -1.35
C VAL A 126 -13.80 -11.38 -0.22
N SER A 127 -14.49 -12.25 0.52
CA SER A 127 -15.26 -11.87 1.69
C SER A 127 -14.32 -11.27 2.75
N PHE A 128 -14.72 -10.14 3.33
CA PHE A 128 -14.03 -9.44 4.41
C PHE A 128 -13.72 -10.31 5.65
N SER A 129 -14.28 -11.53 5.72
CA SER A 129 -13.99 -12.50 6.77
C SER A 129 -12.55 -13.02 6.81
N TYR A 130 -11.74 -12.86 5.75
CA TYR A 130 -10.35 -13.33 5.75
C TYR A 130 -9.35 -12.32 6.32
N ILE A 131 -9.72 -11.04 6.39
CA ILE A 131 -8.87 -9.98 6.97
C ILE A 131 -8.86 -10.08 8.50
N THR A 132 -9.98 -10.50 9.11
CA THR A 132 -10.08 -10.64 10.58
C THR A 132 -9.24 -11.80 11.14
N VAL A 133 -8.91 -12.81 10.33
CA VAL A 133 -8.12 -13.98 10.79
C VAL A 133 -6.65 -13.62 11.04
N PHE A 134 -6.08 -12.64 10.32
CA PHE A 134 -4.70 -12.20 10.51
C PHE A 134 -4.48 -11.28 11.73
N ILE A 135 -5.54 -10.80 12.38
CA ILE A 135 -5.46 -9.88 13.52
C ILE A 135 -5.43 -10.65 14.87
N LEU A 136 -5.77 -11.95 14.87
CA LEU A 136 -5.97 -12.73 16.11
C LEU A 136 -5.01 -13.92 16.32
N MET A 137 -3.82 -13.90 15.71
CA MET A 137 -2.70 -14.78 16.13
C MET A 137 -1.50 -13.95 16.54
#